data_AF-A0A969TDA3-F1
#
_entry.id   AF-A0A969TDA3-F1
#
_cell.length_a   1.000
_cell.length_b   1.000
_cell.length_c   1.000
_cell.angle_alpha   90.00
_cell.angle_beta   90.00
_cell.angle_gamma   90.00
#
_symmetry.space_group_name_H-M   'P 1'
#
loop_
_entity.id
_entity.type
_entity.pdbx_description
1 polymer ?
#
loop_
_entity_poly.entity_id
_entity_poly.type
_entity_poly.pdbx_seq_one_letter_code
_entity_poly.pdbx_strand_id
1 'polypeptide(L)'
;MVELDVWSDRDLVQLMRAYLLGIVTGRTDWQKYLELVGAGGTGKSTFTRLATALVGQENVHTTTLKKLEKSKFETASIAGKRLVLINDSEKYAGEVGRLKNLTGQDTLPYEVKFKQSKGGFSPSALVIVTTNEIIQSCDYTSGLARRRISIPMFNKISSDRRKPNRT
;
A
#
# COMPACT_ATOMS: atom_id res chain seq x y z
N MET A 1 14.21 -2.48 -18.75
CA MET A 1 12.90 -2.61 -19.41
C MET A 1 12.17 -3.72 -18.66
N VAL A 2 11.20 -3.39 -17.81
CA VAL A 2 10.52 -4.40 -16.98
C VAL A 2 9.39 -5.00 -17.82
N GLU A 3 9.39 -6.32 -18.01
CA GLU A 3 8.35 -7.07 -18.71
C GLU A 3 6.97 -6.77 -18.10
N LEU A 4 6.20 -5.92 -18.76
CA LEU A 4 4.79 -5.63 -18.42
C LEU A 4 3.83 -6.55 -19.19
N ASP A 5 4.35 -7.50 -19.98
CA ASP A 5 3.60 -8.31 -20.97
C ASP A 5 3.23 -9.72 -20.51
N VAL A 6 3.48 -10.09 -19.25
CA VAL A 6 3.37 -11.49 -18.79
C VAL A 6 1.97 -11.86 -18.27
N TRP A 7 1.12 -10.89 -17.92
CA TRP A 7 -0.14 -11.14 -17.22
C TRP A 7 -1.33 -10.67 -18.06
N SER A 8 -2.31 -11.55 -18.27
CA SER A 8 -3.57 -11.14 -18.90
C SER A 8 -4.41 -10.27 -17.95
N ASP A 9 -5.35 -9.49 -18.50
CA ASP A 9 -6.32 -8.72 -17.69
C ASP A 9 -7.06 -9.61 -16.68
N ARG A 10 -7.34 -10.86 -17.07
CA ARG A 10 -7.99 -11.84 -16.19
C ARG A 10 -7.11 -12.17 -15.00
N ASP A 11 -5.81 -12.36 -15.22
CA ASP A 11 -4.85 -12.71 -14.17
C ASP A 11 -4.66 -11.54 -13.20
N LEU A 12 -4.56 -10.31 -13.73
CA LEU A 12 -4.50 -9.10 -12.92
C LEU A 12 -5.76 -8.93 -12.05
N VAL A 13 -6.94 -9.19 -12.60
CA VAL A 13 -8.20 -9.17 -11.83
C VAL A 13 -8.20 -10.22 -10.73
N GLN A 14 -7.74 -11.44 -11.00
CA GLN A 14 -7.67 -12.48 -9.96
C GLN A 14 -6.64 -12.14 -8.89
N LEU A 15 -5.49 -11.59 -9.26
CA LEU A 15 -4.47 -11.12 -8.33
C LEU A 15 -5.02 -10.02 -7.41
N MET A 16 -5.74 -9.04 -7.98
CA MET A 16 -6.39 -7.98 -7.20
C MET A 16 -7.45 -8.54 -6.24
N ARG A 17 -8.25 -9.53 -6.67
CA ARG A 17 -9.22 -10.22 -5.81
C ARG A 17 -8.54 -11.02 -4.69
N ALA A 18 -7.46 -11.73 -5.01
CA ALA A 18 -6.67 -12.46 -4.02
C ALA A 18 -6.08 -11.50 -2.98
N TYR A 19 -5.59 -10.33 -3.42
CA TYR A 19 -5.09 -9.31 -2.49
C TYR A 19 -6.18 -8.76 -1.58
N LEU A 20 -7.39 -8.49 -2.10
CA LEU A 20 -8.54 -8.09 -1.28
C LEU A 20 -8.93 -9.18 -0.27
N LEU A 21 -8.94 -10.45 -0.68
CA LEU A 21 -9.15 -11.57 0.24
C LEU A 21 -8.08 -11.59 1.33
N GLY A 22 -6.81 -11.37 0.97
CA GLY A 22 -5.71 -11.26 1.91
C GLY A 22 -5.91 -10.15 2.94
N ILE A 23 -6.46 -9.00 2.53
CA ILE A 23 -6.76 -7.88 3.43
C ILE A 23 -7.86 -8.27 4.42
N VAL A 24 -8.93 -8.88 3.92
CA VAL A 24 -10.06 -9.34 4.76
C VAL A 24 -9.62 -10.43 5.73
N THR A 25 -8.76 -11.36 5.31
CA THR A 25 -8.35 -12.52 6.10
C THR A 25 -7.07 -12.30 6.92
N GLY A 26 -6.29 -11.25 6.62
CA GLY A 26 -5.12 -10.85 7.40
C GLY A 26 -3.86 -11.60 7.02
N ARG A 27 -3.65 -11.83 5.71
CA ARG A 27 -2.56 -12.63 5.16
C ARG A 27 -1.23 -11.87 5.08
N THR A 28 -0.81 -11.30 6.21
CA THR A 28 0.51 -10.66 6.31
C THR A 28 1.65 -11.66 6.10
N ASP A 29 1.40 -12.97 6.26
CA ASP A 29 2.32 -14.10 5.99
C ASP A 29 2.84 -14.13 4.56
N TRP A 30 2.12 -13.52 3.61
CA TRP A 30 2.60 -13.40 2.23
C TRP A 30 3.85 -12.53 2.11
N GLN A 31 4.04 -11.61 3.05
CA GLN A 31 5.10 -10.60 3.01
C GLN A 31 5.10 -9.82 1.68
N LYS A 32 3.90 -9.43 1.22
CA LYS A 32 3.69 -8.71 -0.04
C LYS A 32 2.99 -7.37 0.18
N TYR A 33 3.34 -6.40 -0.66
CA TYR A 33 2.55 -5.18 -0.85
C TYR A 33 2.10 -5.05 -2.30
N LEU A 34 0.93 -4.47 -2.50
CA LEU A 34 0.38 -4.17 -3.81
C LEU A 34 0.76 -2.74 -4.20
N GLU A 35 1.30 -2.55 -5.39
CA GLU A 35 1.64 -1.25 -5.95
C GLU A 35 0.74 -0.97 -7.15
N LEU A 36 -0.15 0.01 -7.04
CA LEU A 36 -1.02 0.45 -8.13
C LEU A 36 -0.38 1.65 -8.84
N VAL A 37 -0.05 1.48 -10.12
CA VAL A 37 0.70 2.47 -10.88
C VAL A 37 -0.10 2.99 -12.06
N GLY A 38 -0.33 4.30 -12.14
CA GLY A 38 -0.89 4.90 -13.36
C GLY A 38 -1.43 6.30 -13.13
N ALA A 39 -1.78 7.01 -14.20
CA ALA A 39 -2.24 8.40 -14.09
C ALA A 39 -3.54 8.57 -13.27
N GLY A 40 -3.91 9.81 -12.98
CA GLY A 40 -5.19 10.13 -12.35
C GLY A 40 -6.39 9.62 -13.17
N GLY A 41 -7.41 9.09 -12.48
CA GLY A 41 -8.65 8.65 -13.13
C GLY A 41 -8.61 7.25 -13.76
N THR A 42 -7.67 6.42 -13.33
CA THR A 42 -7.47 5.02 -13.77
C THR A 42 -8.14 4.00 -12.86
N GLY A 43 -8.84 4.44 -11.81
CA GLY A 43 -9.57 3.56 -10.90
C GLY A 43 -8.82 3.15 -9.62
N LYS A 44 -7.57 3.61 -9.41
CA LYS A 44 -6.81 3.34 -8.16
C LYS A 44 -7.60 3.69 -6.89
N SER A 45 -8.17 4.89 -6.85
CA SER A 45 -8.98 5.35 -5.70
C SER A 45 -10.27 4.55 -5.53
N THR A 46 -10.85 4.05 -6.62
CA THR A 46 -12.02 3.16 -6.56
C THR A 46 -11.65 1.83 -5.91
N PHE A 47 -10.49 1.27 -6.28
CA PHE A 47 -10.00 0.03 -5.70
C PHE A 47 -9.62 0.18 -4.22
N THR A 48 -8.92 1.24 -3.84
CA THR A 48 -8.58 1.48 -2.43
C THR A 48 -9.82 1.75 -1.59
N ARG A 49 -10.83 2.46 -2.11
CA ARG A 49 -12.14 2.60 -1.46
C ARG A 49 -12.84 1.26 -1.24
N LEU A 50 -12.79 0.35 -2.22
CA LEU A 50 -13.34 -1.00 -2.05
C LEU A 50 -12.60 -1.76 -0.96
N ALA A 51 -11.26 -1.75 -0.97
CA ALA A 51 -10.44 -2.38 0.05
C ALA A 51 -10.77 -1.84 1.46
N THR A 52 -10.89 -0.52 1.59
CA THR A 52 -11.32 0.14 2.83
C THR A 52 -12.72 -0.30 3.27
N ALA A 53 -13.69 -0.34 2.35
CA ALA A 53 -15.06 -0.72 2.68
C ALA A 53 -15.16 -2.17 3.18
N LEU A 54 -14.30 -3.07 2.71
CA LEU A 54 -14.28 -4.47 3.14
C LEU A 54 -13.80 -4.67 4.58
N VAL A 55 -12.96 -3.78 5.11
CA VAL A 55 -12.42 -3.89 6.47
C VAL A 55 -12.92 -2.83 7.43
N GLY A 56 -13.63 -1.80 6.96
CA GLY A 56 -14.05 -0.67 7.79
C GLY A 56 -12.95 0.37 7.96
N GLN A 57 -13.34 1.65 7.99
CA GLN A 57 -12.41 2.79 8.02
C GLN A 57 -11.52 2.79 9.28
N GLU A 58 -12.03 2.30 10.40
CA GLU A 58 -11.34 2.12 11.67
C GLU A 58 -10.17 1.13 11.59
N ASN A 59 -10.20 0.21 10.62
CA ASN A 59 -9.16 -0.78 10.38
C ASN A 59 -8.15 -0.34 9.29
N VAL A 60 -8.28 0.88 8.78
CA VAL A 60 -7.37 1.44 7.78
C VAL A 60 -6.52 2.55 8.39
N HIS A 61 -5.25 2.62 7.99
CA HIS A 61 -4.40 3.79 8.18
C HIS A 61 -3.93 4.32 6.83
N THR A 62 -4.05 5.62 6.59
CA THR A 62 -3.59 6.26 5.34
C THR A 62 -2.42 7.18 5.63
N THR A 63 -1.36 7.06 4.83
CA THR A 63 -0.11 7.81 5.00
C THR A 63 0.60 8.07 3.67
N THR A 64 1.78 8.67 3.73
CA THR A 64 2.73 8.82 2.60
C THR A 64 4.03 8.09 2.96
N LEU A 65 4.83 7.67 1.99
CA LEU A 65 6.08 6.98 2.30
C LEU A 65 7.04 7.89 3.10
N LYS A 66 7.09 9.18 2.77
CA LYS A 66 7.86 10.18 3.52
C LYS A 66 7.44 10.23 4.99
N LYS A 67 6.13 10.20 5.28
CA LYS A 67 5.63 10.27 6.66
C LYS A 67 5.86 8.96 7.39
N LEU A 68 5.62 7.82 6.74
CA LEU A 68 5.92 6.50 7.27
C LEU A 68 7.38 6.40 7.72
N GLU A 69 8.32 6.83 6.88
CA GLU A 69 9.76 6.70 7.14
C GLU A 69 10.28 7.73 8.15
N LYS A 70 9.80 8.99 8.12
CA LYS A 70 10.38 10.07 8.93
C LYS A 70 9.69 10.32 10.27
N SER A 71 8.39 10.04 10.40
CA SER A 71 7.63 10.40 11.60
C SER A 71 7.64 9.28 12.63
N LYS A 72 8.31 9.47 13.77
CA LYS A 72 8.38 8.48 14.87
C LYS A 72 7.01 8.01 15.37
N PHE A 73 5.98 8.85 15.26
CA PHE A 73 4.63 8.57 15.74
C PHE A 73 3.74 7.89 14.69
N GLU A 74 4.19 7.84 13.43
CA GLU A 74 3.34 7.33 12.34
C GLU A 74 3.07 5.83 12.48
N THR A 75 4.09 5.07 12.88
CA THR A 75 4.00 3.63 13.04
C THR A 75 3.02 3.23 14.14
N ALA A 76 2.92 4.02 15.23
CA ALA A 76 1.95 3.74 16.29
C ALA A 76 0.48 3.76 15.79
N SER A 77 0.18 4.54 14.74
CA SER A 77 -1.17 4.61 14.14
C SER A 77 -1.52 3.37 13.32
N ILE A 78 -0.53 2.53 12.98
CA ILE A 78 -0.69 1.29 12.23
C ILE A 78 -1.03 0.11 13.16
N ALA A 79 -0.79 0.24 14.47
CA ALA A 79 -1.07 -0.83 15.42
C ALA A 79 -2.55 -1.24 15.37
N GLY A 80 -2.79 -2.55 15.20
CA GLY A 80 -4.13 -3.14 15.12
C GLY A 80 -4.86 -2.92 13.78
N LYS A 81 -4.25 -2.26 12.79
CA LYS A 81 -4.86 -2.03 11.48
C LYS A 81 -4.79 -3.27 10.60
N ARG A 82 -5.73 -3.37 9.64
CA ARG A 82 -5.79 -4.43 8.61
C ARG A 82 -5.22 -3.98 7.27
N LEU A 83 -5.26 -2.68 7.00
CA LEU A 83 -4.81 -2.11 5.75
C LEU A 83 -4.05 -0.80 6.00
N VAL A 84 -2.88 -0.68 5.39
CA VAL A 84 -2.17 0.59 5.26
C VAL A 84 -2.24 1.03 3.80
N LEU A 85 -2.74 2.24 3.57
CA LEU A 85 -2.75 2.91 2.28
C LEU A 85 -1.62 3.93 2.24
N ILE A 86 -0.70 3.79 1.29
CA ILE A 86 0.38 4.73 1.03
C ILE A 86 0.06 5.45 -0.26
N ASN A 87 -0.28 6.74 -0.17
CA ASN A 87 -0.63 7.55 -1.33
C ASN A 87 0.52 8.51 -1.62
N ASP A 88 1.32 8.21 -2.65
CA ASP A 88 2.41 9.09 -3.09
C ASP A 88 2.15 9.57 -4.51
N SER A 89 2.14 10.89 -4.70
CA SER A 89 2.01 11.51 -6.02
C SER A 89 3.36 11.67 -6.73
N GLU A 90 4.46 11.55 -6.00
CA GLU A 90 5.83 11.85 -6.44
C GLU A 90 6.78 10.69 -6.09
N LYS A 91 7.92 10.63 -6.80
CA LYS A 91 8.98 9.67 -6.48
C LYS A 91 9.57 9.99 -5.10
N TYR A 92 9.55 9.02 -4.20
CA TYR A 92 10.28 9.11 -2.94
C TYR A 92 11.72 8.63 -3.14
N ALA A 93 12.68 9.49 -2.82
CA ALA A 93 14.11 9.16 -2.79
C ALA A 93 14.57 9.17 -1.32
N GLY A 94 14.77 7.98 -0.75
CA GLY A 94 15.21 7.79 0.63
C GLY A 94 15.09 6.34 1.07
N GLU A 95 15.59 6.05 2.27
CA GLU A 95 15.48 4.72 2.86
C GLU A 95 14.01 4.33 3.11
N VAL A 96 13.72 3.05 2.93
CA VAL A 96 12.40 2.42 3.07
C VAL A 96 12.39 1.35 4.16
N GLY A 97 13.08 1.62 5.27
CA GLY A 97 13.27 0.68 6.37
C GLY A 97 11.96 0.30 7.04
N ARG A 98 11.08 1.26 7.30
CA ARG A 98 9.80 0.98 7.97
C ARG A 98 8.81 0.29 7.04
N LEU A 99 8.82 0.59 5.75
CA LEU A 99 8.05 -0.17 4.77
C LEU A 99 8.53 -1.64 4.69
N LYS A 100 9.85 -1.90 4.77
CA LYS A 100 10.39 -3.26 4.84
C LYS A 100 9.90 -3.99 6.09
N ASN A 101 9.95 -3.34 7.25
CA ASN A 101 9.47 -3.95 8.50
C ASN A 101 7.96 -4.21 8.44
N LEU A 102 7.19 -3.22 7.98
CA LEU A 102 5.74 -3.31 7.82
C LEU A 102 5.33 -4.50 6.94
N THR A 103 6.00 -4.65 5.79
CA THR A 103 5.70 -5.71 4.82
C THR A 103 6.41 -7.03 5.13
N GLY A 104 7.41 -7.03 6.02
CA GLY A 104 8.16 -8.20 6.47
C GLY A 104 7.61 -8.86 7.74
N GLN A 105 6.65 -8.20 8.41
CA GLN A 105 6.22 -8.53 9.78
C GLN A 105 7.28 -8.33 10.86
N ASP A 106 8.30 -7.52 10.57
CA ASP A 106 9.27 -7.13 11.58
C ASP A 106 8.66 -6.07 12.51
N THR A 107 9.18 -6.00 13.72
CA THR A 107 8.71 -5.08 14.75
C THR A 107 8.77 -3.63 14.28
N LEU A 108 7.65 -2.92 14.41
CA LEU A 108 7.56 -1.48 14.22
C LEU A 108 7.58 -0.76 15.57
N PRO A 109 8.26 0.40 15.67
CA PRO A 109 8.24 1.21 16.90
C PRO A 109 6.82 1.64 17.28
N TYR A 110 6.51 1.59 18.58
CA TYR A 110 5.27 2.13 19.14
C TYR A 110 5.57 3.35 19.99
N GLU A 111 5.69 4.51 19.34
CA GLU A 111 5.93 5.79 20.02
C GLU A 111 4.65 6.63 20.10
N VAL A 112 4.32 7.12 21.30
CA VAL A 112 3.19 8.03 21.55
C VAL A 112 3.74 9.33 22.11
N LYS A 113 3.28 10.47 21.58
CA LYS A 113 3.70 11.79 22.06
C LYS A 113 3.49 11.90 23.57
N PHE A 114 4.50 12.44 24.26
CA PHE A 114 4.48 12.67 25.72
C PHE A 114 4.36 11.40 26.57
N LYS A 115 4.63 10.22 26.01
CA LYS A 115 4.69 8.95 26.76
C LYS A 115 6.05 8.30 26.54
N GLN A 116 6.53 7.59 27.56
CA GLN A 116 7.71 6.73 27.42
C GLN A 116 7.43 5.66 26.37
N SER A 117 8.43 5.38 25.52
CA SER A 117 8.30 4.38 24.45
C SER A 117 7.88 3.04 25.06
N LYS A 118 6.82 2.44 24.49
CA LYS A 118 6.27 1.15 24.96
C LYS A 118 6.90 -0.04 24.22
N GLY A 119 8.04 0.15 23.54
CA GLY A 119 8.66 -0.85 22.68
C GLY A 119 8.10 -0.82 21.26
N GLY A 120 7.72 -1.98 20.72
CA GLY A 120 7.20 -2.10 19.37
C GLY A 120 6.10 -3.14 19.24
N PHE A 121 5.55 -3.27 18.02
CA PHE A 121 4.49 -4.21 17.70
C PHE A 121 4.77 -4.89 16.35
N SER A 122 4.28 -6.13 16.20
CA SER A 122 4.26 -6.81 14.91
C SER A 122 3.05 -6.32 14.09
N PRO A 123 3.25 -5.86 12.85
CA PRO A 123 2.17 -5.37 12.02
C PRO A 123 1.25 -6.50 11.55
N SER A 124 -0.06 -6.25 11.60
CA SER A 124 -1.11 -7.15 11.12
C SER A 124 -1.84 -6.61 9.87
N ALA A 125 -1.24 -5.62 9.21
CA ALA A 125 -1.81 -4.93 8.06
C ALA A 125 -1.12 -5.33 6.75
N LEU A 126 -1.92 -5.51 5.70
CA LEU A 126 -1.42 -5.51 4.32
C LEU A 126 -1.29 -4.07 3.81
N VAL A 127 -0.51 -3.88 2.74
CA VAL A 127 -0.12 -2.54 2.25
C VAL A 127 -0.50 -2.37 0.79
N ILE A 128 -1.23 -1.30 0.48
CA ILE A 128 -1.41 -0.83 -0.89
C ILE A 128 -0.67 0.50 -1.04
N VAL A 129 0.24 0.56 -2.01
CA VAL A 129 0.90 1.78 -2.46
C VAL A 129 0.20 2.24 -3.73
N THR A 130 -0.18 3.51 -3.82
CA THR A 130 -0.68 4.11 -5.07
C THR A 130 0.27 5.20 -5.53
N THR A 131 0.63 5.16 -6.81
CA THR A 131 1.51 6.15 -7.45
C THR A 131 0.99 6.54 -8.83
N ASN A 132 1.28 7.77 -9.25
CA ASN A 132 0.92 8.28 -10.57
C ASN A 132 1.89 7.82 -11.66
N GLU A 133 3.16 7.68 -11.33
CA GLU A 133 4.21 7.27 -12.25
C GLU A 133 4.86 5.98 -11.77
N ILE A 134 5.36 5.17 -12.72
CA ILE A 134 6.21 4.03 -12.41
C ILE A 134 7.38 4.57 -11.61
N ILE A 135 7.57 4.04 -10.40
CA ILE A 135 8.68 4.46 -9.56
C ILE A 135 9.97 3.96 -10.23
N GLN A 136 10.61 4.83 -11.01
CA GLN A 136 12.03 4.72 -11.36
C GLN A 136 12.82 5.03 -10.09
N SER A 137 12.91 4.06 -9.19
CA SER A 137 13.64 4.25 -7.94
C SER A 137 15.12 4.00 -8.16
N CYS A 138 15.92 4.94 -7.65
CA CYS A 138 17.37 4.81 -7.54
C CYS A 138 17.80 4.08 -6.25
N ASP A 139 16.89 3.55 -5.42
CA ASP A 139 17.33 2.80 -4.23
C ASP A 139 16.30 1.80 -3.68
N TYR A 140 15.74 0.96 -4.56
CA TYR A 140 15.07 -0.26 -4.11
C TYR A 140 16.10 -1.36 -3.91
N THR A 141 16.66 -1.45 -2.70
CA THR A 141 17.40 -2.63 -2.26
C THR A 141 16.65 -3.92 -2.62
N SER A 142 17.36 -4.97 -3.01
CA SER A 142 16.83 -6.30 -3.43
C SER A 142 15.70 -6.85 -2.54
N GLY A 143 15.74 -6.53 -1.24
CA GLY A 143 14.76 -7.00 -0.25
C GLY A 143 13.34 -6.46 -0.41
N LEU A 144 13.11 -5.26 -0.98
CA LEU A 144 11.74 -4.75 -1.20
C LEU A 144 11.18 -5.23 -2.54
N ALA A 145 12.03 -5.39 -3.55
CA ALA A 145 11.63 -5.86 -4.88
C ALA A 145 10.89 -7.20 -4.83
N ARG A 146 11.37 -8.15 -4.01
CA ARG A 146 10.69 -9.46 -3.82
C ARG A 146 9.33 -9.38 -3.11
N ARG A 147 9.04 -8.29 -2.41
CA ARG A 147 7.77 -8.06 -1.69
C ARG A 147 6.74 -7.33 -2.56
N ARG A 148 7.17 -6.75 -3.68
CA ARG A 148 6.34 -5.91 -4.53
C ARG A 148 5.50 -6.72 -5.49
N ILE A 149 4.22 -6.39 -5.58
CA ILE A 149 3.30 -6.83 -6.62
C ILE A 149 2.82 -5.57 -7.35
N SER A 150 3.34 -5.29 -8.55
CA SER A 150 2.99 -4.08 -9.30
C SER A 150 1.84 -4.36 -10.26
N ILE A 151 0.78 -3.55 -10.18
CA ILE A 151 -0.38 -3.58 -11.08
C ILE A 151 -0.37 -2.28 -11.92
N PRO A 152 -0.14 -2.39 -13.23
CA PRO A 152 -0.32 -1.26 -14.14
C PRO A 152 -1.80 -0.90 -14.26
N MET A 153 -2.13 0.37 -14.04
CA MET A 153 -3.47 0.94 -14.11
C MET A 153 -3.50 2.00 -15.21
N PHE A 154 -3.43 1.56 -16.48
CA PHE A 154 -3.31 2.47 -17.63
C PHE A 154 -4.63 2.79 -18.32
N ASN A 155 -5.69 2.04 -18.03
CA ASN A 155 -7.01 2.27 -18.60
C ASN A 155 -7.67 3.49 -17.94
N LYS A 156 -7.58 4.64 -18.60
CA LYS A 156 -8.27 5.86 -18.17
C LYS A 156 -9.77 5.65 -18.29
N ILE A 157 -10.47 5.69 -17.17
CA ILE A 157 -11.93 5.61 -17.18
C ILE A 157 -12.44 6.97 -17.66
N SER A 158 -13.13 6.94 -18.81
CA SER A 158 -13.75 8.11 -19.42
C SER A 158 -14.74 8.77 -18.45
N SER A 159 -14.82 10.09 -18.47
CA SER A 159 -15.55 10.88 -17.46
C SER A 159 -17.04 10.52 -17.38
N ASP A 160 -17.63 10.12 -18.50
CA ASP A 160 -19.01 9.61 -18.65
C ASP A 160 -19.26 8.28 -17.91
N ARG A 161 -18.23 7.45 -17.71
CA ARG A 161 -18.33 6.17 -16.98
C ARG A 161 -17.89 6.27 -15.52
N ARG A 162 -17.41 7.43 -15.08
CA ARG A 162 -17.06 7.66 -13.68
C ARG A 162 -18.33 7.81 -12.86
N LYS A 163 -18.52 6.92 -11.89
CA LYS A 163 -19.57 7.12 -10.88
C LYS A 163 -19.22 8.37 -10.07
N PRO A 164 -20.16 9.32 -9.87
CA PRO A 164 -19.92 10.48 -9.01
C PRO A 164 -19.53 10.01 -7.60
N ASN A 165 -18.61 10.73 -6.95
CA ASN A 165 -18.31 10.51 -5.53
C ASN A 165 -19.60 10.76 -4.74
N ARG A 166 -20.30 9.69 -4.33
CA ARG A 166 -21.32 9.79 -3.28
C ARG A 166 -20.57 9.89 -1.96
N THR A 167 -20.62 11.08 -1.37
CA THR A 167 -20.28 11.40 0.03
C THR A 167 -21.11 10.57 0.98
#